data_AF-A0A832EJN5-F1
#
_entry.id   AF-A0A832EJN5-F1
#
_cell.length_a   1.000
_cell.length_b   1.000
_cell.length_c   1.000
_cell.angle_alpha   90.00
_cell.angle_beta   90.00
_cell.angle_gamma   90.00
#
_symmetry.space_group_name_H-M   'P 1'
#
loop_
_entity.id
_entity.type
_entity.pdbx_description
1 polymer ?
#
loop_
_entity_poly.entity_id
_entity_poly.type
_entity_poly.pdbx_seq_one_letter_code
_entity_poly.pdbx_strand_id
1 'polypeptide(L)'
;MAGMSFFIDTTRCTACRGCQIACKNWNQNGASMTKNTGSHQNPPDLDAHTFKLVRFSESEAAGKPVWYFFADQCRHCLEPPCKDAIAGYTDGAVLHDEETGAVVYNEKTKGVPIDDVRGSCPYDIPRARDDGRIVKCTMCLDRVKNGLVPACVKVCPTGAMNFGVRESMLEMAKKRLAELKEKYPKAQLLNPDEVRVIYLVVDDPAKYHSHAVAALGSGIDRKLALRRLFRPAKTLVQGLSLT
;
A
#
# COMPACT_ATOMS: atom_id res chain seq x y z
N MET A 1 -13.15 -10.99 3.31
CA MET A 1 -12.01 -11.91 3.14
C MET A 1 -11.15 -11.81 4.37
N ALA A 2 -10.82 -12.96 4.98
CA ALA A 2 -9.93 -13.03 6.13
C ALA A 2 -8.48 -12.64 5.76
N GLY A 3 -7.61 -12.61 6.77
CA GLY A 3 -6.17 -12.39 6.65
C GLY A 3 -5.69 -11.09 7.27
N MET A 4 -4.47 -10.69 6.93
CA MET A 4 -3.77 -9.58 7.56
C MET A 4 -3.97 -8.28 6.79
N SER A 5 -3.79 -7.15 7.47
CA SER A 5 -3.78 -5.82 6.88
C SER A 5 -2.89 -4.87 7.68
N PHE A 6 -2.49 -3.79 7.04
CA PHE A 6 -1.89 -2.63 7.66
C PHE A 6 -2.96 -1.54 7.79
N PHE A 7 -2.91 -0.81 8.91
CA PHE A 7 -3.53 0.50 9.04
C PHE A 7 -2.44 1.55 9.22
N ILE A 8 -2.36 2.50 8.28
CA ILE A 8 -1.35 3.55 8.25
C ILE A 8 -2.01 4.91 8.50
N ASP A 9 -1.84 5.44 9.71
CA ASP A 9 -2.31 6.78 10.08
C ASP A 9 -1.25 7.83 9.71
N THR A 10 -1.47 8.52 8.59
CA THR A 10 -0.52 9.55 8.12
C THR A 10 -0.44 10.75 9.06
N THR A 11 -1.44 10.97 9.91
CA THR A 11 -1.45 12.10 10.87
C THR A 11 -0.46 11.93 12.01
N ARG A 12 0.03 10.71 12.21
CA ARG A 12 1.05 10.37 13.21
C ARG A 12 2.43 10.19 12.60
N CYS A 13 2.56 10.29 11.28
CA CYS A 13 3.83 10.15 10.60
C CYS A 13 4.70 11.38 10.88
N THR A 14 5.93 11.17 11.32
CA THR A 14 6.94 12.23 11.53
C THR A 14 8.04 12.20 10.48
N ALA A 15 7.84 11.40 9.42
CA ALA A 15 8.80 11.20 8.35
C ALA A 15 10.23 10.81 8.78
N CYS A 16 10.38 10.15 9.94
CA CYS A 16 11.69 9.73 10.46
C CYS A 16 12.43 8.72 9.57
N ARG A 17 11.74 8.15 8.54
CA ARG A 17 12.26 7.14 7.60
C ARG A 17 12.75 5.83 8.22
N GLY A 18 12.52 5.59 9.52
CA GLY A 18 12.83 4.32 10.17
C GLY A 18 12.20 3.12 9.43
N CYS A 19 10.96 3.25 8.95
CA CYS A 19 10.27 2.21 8.19
C CYS A 19 10.95 1.86 6.85
N GLN A 20 11.53 2.85 6.16
CA GLN A 20 12.25 2.68 4.90
C GLN A 20 13.59 1.96 5.15
N ILE A 21 14.33 2.36 6.18
CA ILE A 21 15.60 1.73 6.57
C ILE A 21 15.38 0.30 7.06
N ALA A 22 14.40 0.07 7.93
CA ALA A 22 14.08 -1.26 8.43
C ALA A 22 13.63 -2.22 7.32
N CYS A 23 12.92 -1.71 6.32
CA CYS A 23 12.55 -2.50 5.15
C CYS A 23 13.80 -2.96 4.38
N LYS A 24 14.76 -2.07 4.12
CA LYS A 24 16.01 -2.44 3.47
C LYS A 24 16.83 -3.42 4.31
N ASN A 25 17.00 -3.14 5.60
CA ASN A 25 17.75 -3.99 6.52
C ASN A 25 17.16 -5.41 6.55
N TRP A 26 15.84 -5.56 6.76
CA TRP A 26 15.23 -6.88 6.81
C TRP A 26 15.36 -7.66 5.51
N ASN A 27 15.14 -7.01 4.36
CA ASN A 27 15.20 -7.66 3.05
C ASN A 27 16.62 -7.77 2.48
N GLN A 28 17.65 -7.30 3.21
CA GLN A 28 19.03 -7.21 2.72
C GLN A 28 19.13 -6.45 1.39
N ASN A 29 18.30 -5.42 1.20
CA ASN A 29 18.34 -4.59 0.01
C ASN A 29 19.44 -3.53 0.16
N GLY A 30 20.29 -3.40 -0.87
CA GLY A 30 21.30 -2.36 -0.94
C GLY A 30 20.74 -0.94 -0.97
N ALA A 31 21.63 0.04 -0.78
CA ALA A 31 21.30 1.44 -1.00
C ALA A 31 21.16 1.73 -2.50
N SER A 32 20.30 2.68 -2.85
CA SER A 32 20.24 3.23 -4.20
C SER A 32 21.14 4.46 -4.23
N MET A 33 21.89 4.67 -5.31
CA MET A 33 22.68 5.89 -5.46
C MET A 33 21.74 7.06 -5.73
N THR A 34 21.79 8.09 -4.88
CA THR A 34 20.93 9.26 -5.01
C THR A 34 21.71 10.56 -4.82
N LYS A 35 21.08 11.66 -5.23
CA LYS A 35 21.55 13.01 -4.99
C LYS A 35 20.38 13.84 -4.47
N ASN A 36 20.68 14.88 -3.68
CA ASN A 36 19.67 15.84 -3.31
C ASN A 36 19.31 16.69 -4.53
N THR A 37 18.01 16.83 -4.82
CA THR A 37 17.47 17.61 -5.95
C THR A 37 16.52 18.72 -5.47
N GLY A 38 16.65 19.15 -4.23
CA GLY A 38 15.79 20.17 -3.60
C GLY A 38 14.65 19.59 -2.75
N SER A 39 14.77 18.34 -2.30
CA SER A 39 13.80 17.71 -1.40
C SER A 39 14.48 16.80 -0.38
N HIS A 40 13.90 16.70 0.81
CA HIS A 40 14.28 15.71 1.83
C HIS A 40 13.93 14.28 1.43
N GLN A 41 12.96 14.09 0.52
CA GLN A 41 12.61 12.78 -0.01
C GLN A 41 13.80 12.18 -0.74
N ASN A 42 14.18 10.96 -0.33
CA ASN A 42 15.21 10.18 -1.00
C ASN A 42 15.07 8.68 -0.65
N PRO A 43 15.17 7.75 -1.61
CA PRO A 43 15.26 7.96 -3.07
C PRO A 43 14.07 8.73 -3.68
N PRO A 44 14.17 9.25 -4.92
CA PRO A 44 13.09 10.02 -5.52
C PRO A 44 11.83 9.19 -5.78
N ASP A 45 11.99 7.88 -6.00
CA ASP A 45 10.88 6.95 -6.19
C ASP A 45 11.22 5.54 -5.65
N LEU A 46 10.24 4.63 -5.65
CA LEU A 46 10.50 3.21 -5.46
C LEU A 46 11.44 2.71 -6.57
N ASP A 47 12.26 1.71 -6.25
CA ASP A 47 13.19 1.09 -7.19
C ASP A 47 13.43 -0.39 -6.85
N ALA A 48 14.36 -1.02 -7.57
CA ALA A 48 14.83 -2.39 -7.38
C ALA A 48 15.19 -2.77 -5.93
N HIS A 49 15.57 -1.78 -5.10
CA HIS A 49 16.06 -1.97 -3.75
C HIS A 49 15.21 -1.25 -2.68
N THR A 50 14.19 -0.49 -3.10
CA THR A 50 13.41 0.40 -2.23
C THR A 50 11.94 0.06 -2.32
N PHE A 51 11.49 -0.87 -1.47
CA PHE A 51 10.10 -1.35 -1.46
C PHE A 51 9.15 -0.53 -0.58
N LYS A 52 9.74 0.35 0.25
CA LYS A 52 9.07 1.26 1.16
C LYS A 52 9.75 2.61 1.02
N LEU A 53 9.00 3.66 0.72
CA LEU A 53 9.52 5.01 0.57
C LEU A 53 8.66 5.99 1.36
N VAL A 54 9.28 6.84 2.18
CA VAL A 54 8.55 7.98 2.75
C VAL A 54 8.57 9.11 1.72
N ARG A 55 7.41 9.38 1.14
CA ARG A 55 7.21 10.52 0.25
C ARG A 55 6.91 11.78 1.04
N PHE A 56 7.41 12.91 0.55
CA PHE A 56 7.28 14.23 1.13
C PHE A 56 6.59 15.13 0.12
N SER A 57 5.59 15.89 0.56
CA SER A 57 4.89 16.85 -0.28
C SER A 57 4.56 18.09 0.54
N GLU A 58 5.03 19.24 0.08
CA GLU A 58 4.83 20.54 0.72
C GLU A 58 3.68 21.27 0.03
N SER A 59 2.83 21.91 0.82
CA SER A 59 1.71 22.72 0.36
C SER A 59 1.54 23.90 1.30
N GLU A 60 0.72 24.86 0.89
CA GLU A 60 0.23 25.91 1.79
C GLU A 60 -1.26 25.70 2.08
N ALA A 61 -1.68 25.98 3.31
CA ALA A 61 -3.09 26.09 3.67
C ALA A 61 -3.28 27.24 4.67
N ALA A 62 -4.16 28.19 4.33
CA ALA A 62 -4.44 29.38 5.14
C ALA A 62 -3.16 30.16 5.53
N GLY A 63 -2.24 30.37 4.58
CA GLY A 63 -1.00 31.11 4.81
C GLY A 63 0.03 30.39 5.68
N LYS A 64 -0.15 29.10 5.96
CA LYS A 64 0.79 28.29 6.74
C LYS A 64 1.31 27.10 5.92
N PRO A 65 2.60 26.74 6.06
CA PRO A 65 3.13 25.55 5.42
C PRO A 65 2.48 24.29 6.02
N VAL A 66 2.10 23.38 5.14
CA VAL A 66 1.61 22.04 5.48
C VAL A 66 2.52 21.02 4.82
N TRP A 67 2.94 20.03 5.60
CA TRP A 67 3.82 18.98 5.11
C TRP A 67 3.12 17.63 5.18
N TYR A 68 2.93 17.00 4.03
CA TYR A 68 2.31 15.69 3.92
C TYR A 68 3.38 14.61 3.79
N PHE A 69 3.22 13.56 4.60
CA PHE A 69 4.10 12.40 4.59
C PHE A 69 3.34 11.15 4.22
N PHE A 70 3.84 10.41 3.24
CA PHE A 70 3.21 9.21 2.74
C PHE A 70 4.21 8.05 2.68
N ALA A 71 4.10 7.14 3.66
CA ALA A 71 4.96 5.97 3.74
C ALA A 71 4.50 4.90 2.72
N ASP A 72 4.87 5.07 1.46
CA ASP A 72 4.41 4.32 0.30
C ASP A 72 4.97 2.89 0.24
N GLN A 73 4.12 1.90 -0.07
CA GLN A 73 4.45 0.48 -0.26
C GLN A 73 3.35 -0.26 -1.03
N CYS A 74 3.61 -1.47 -1.55
CA CYS A 74 2.56 -2.30 -2.16
C CYS A 74 1.27 -2.37 -1.33
N ARG A 75 0.11 -2.17 -1.97
CA ARG A 75 -1.19 -2.19 -1.30
C ARG A 75 -1.72 -3.59 -0.97
N HIS A 76 -1.07 -4.64 -1.48
CA HIS A 76 -1.48 -6.06 -1.37
C HIS A 76 -3.00 -6.20 -1.59
N CYS A 77 -3.44 -5.78 -2.78
CA CYS A 77 -4.85 -5.72 -3.15
C CYS A 77 -5.55 -7.07 -2.92
N LEU A 78 -6.81 -7.02 -2.51
CA LEU A 78 -7.65 -8.22 -2.36
C LEU A 78 -7.82 -8.95 -3.70
N GLU A 79 -7.91 -8.18 -4.78
CA GLU A 79 -7.89 -8.66 -6.15
C GLU A 79 -6.71 -7.97 -6.85
N PRO A 80 -5.51 -8.59 -6.89
CA PRO A 80 -4.31 -7.95 -7.42
C PRO A 80 -4.24 -8.01 -8.95
N PRO A 81 -4.43 -6.89 -9.68
CA PRO A 81 -4.39 -6.92 -11.15
C PRO A 81 -3.01 -7.29 -11.69
N CYS A 82 -1.96 -7.00 -10.91
CA CYS A 82 -0.61 -7.41 -11.24
C CYS A 82 -0.40 -8.94 -11.21
N LYS A 83 -1.19 -9.70 -10.44
CA LYS A 83 -1.20 -11.16 -10.53
C LYS A 83 -1.75 -11.60 -11.88
N ASP A 84 -2.88 -11.03 -12.29
CA ASP A 84 -3.54 -11.35 -13.58
C ASP A 84 -2.62 -10.98 -14.76
N ALA A 85 -1.96 -9.81 -14.69
CA ALA A 85 -1.00 -9.38 -15.71
C ALA A 85 0.20 -10.33 -15.82
N ILE A 86 0.81 -10.73 -14.70
CA ILE A 86 1.94 -11.66 -14.69
C ILE A 86 1.52 -13.07 -15.17
N ALA A 87 0.33 -13.54 -14.79
CA ALA A 87 -0.19 -14.84 -15.20
C ALA A 87 -0.41 -14.94 -16.73
N GLY A 88 -0.59 -13.80 -17.42
CA GLY A 88 -0.62 -13.77 -18.89
C GLY A 88 0.71 -14.16 -19.55
N TYR A 89 1.82 -14.14 -18.79
CA TYR A 89 3.15 -14.48 -19.27
C TYR A 89 3.72 -15.75 -18.62
N THR A 90 3.42 -15.98 -17.34
CA THR A 90 4.04 -17.08 -16.58
C THR A 90 3.19 -17.48 -15.36
N ASP A 91 2.94 -18.79 -15.25
CA ASP A 91 2.15 -19.35 -14.17
C ASP A 91 2.95 -19.51 -12.86
N GLY A 92 2.26 -19.20 -11.75
CA GLY A 92 2.80 -19.37 -10.41
C GLY A 92 3.93 -18.40 -10.06
N ALA A 93 4.12 -17.30 -10.79
CA ALA A 93 5.09 -16.26 -10.46
C ALA A 93 4.65 -15.32 -9.34
N VAL A 94 3.36 -15.35 -8.99
CA VAL A 94 2.77 -14.57 -7.90
C VAL A 94 2.07 -15.49 -6.91
N LEU A 95 2.60 -15.54 -5.68
CA LEU A 95 1.91 -16.11 -4.54
C LEU A 95 0.87 -15.09 -4.04
N HIS A 96 -0.39 -15.50 -3.95
CA HIS A 96 -1.40 -14.79 -3.17
C HIS A 96 -1.71 -15.68 -1.96
N ASP A 97 -1.00 -15.45 -0.86
CA ASP A 97 -1.09 -16.30 0.33
C ASP A 97 -2.49 -16.24 0.94
N GLU A 98 -3.16 -17.37 1.10
CA GLU A 98 -4.57 -17.42 1.50
C GLU A 98 -4.79 -17.02 2.96
N GLU A 99 -3.81 -17.31 3.82
CA GLU A 99 -3.88 -17.04 5.27
C GLU A 99 -3.68 -15.55 5.57
N THR A 100 -2.63 -14.94 5.02
CA THR A 100 -2.27 -13.54 5.28
C THR A 100 -2.85 -12.59 4.25
N GLY A 101 -3.10 -13.05 3.03
CA GLY A 101 -3.44 -12.23 1.88
C GLY A 101 -2.25 -11.50 1.25
N ALA A 102 -1.02 -11.89 1.60
CA ALA A 102 0.17 -11.31 1.00
C ALA A 102 0.27 -11.68 -0.48
N VAL A 103 0.29 -10.66 -1.34
CA VAL A 103 0.69 -10.79 -2.75
C VAL A 103 2.22 -10.71 -2.84
N VAL A 104 2.91 -11.78 -3.23
CA VAL A 104 4.39 -11.87 -3.25
C VAL A 104 4.86 -12.39 -4.61
N TYR A 105 5.87 -11.74 -5.18
CA TYR A 105 6.49 -12.16 -6.44
C TYR A 105 7.66 -13.09 -6.15
N ASN A 106 7.91 -14.04 -7.05
CA ASN A 106 9.06 -14.94 -6.98
C ASN A 106 9.94 -14.84 -8.24
N GLU A 107 10.97 -15.69 -8.30
CA GLU A 107 11.96 -15.72 -9.37
C GLU A 107 11.37 -15.87 -10.78
N LYS A 108 10.19 -16.49 -10.91
CA LYS A 108 9.53 -16.68 -12.21
C LYS A 108 9.05 -15.37 -12.85
N THR A 109 9.04 -14.26 -12.11
CA THR A 109 8.81 -12.93 -12.72
C THR A 109 9.92 -12.50 -13.67
N LYS A 110 11.06 -13.20 -13.69
CA LYS A 110 12.17 -12.91 -14.58
C LYS A 110 11.74 -12.94 -16.05
N GLY A 111 11.96 -11.84 -16.75
CA GLY A 111 11.65 -11.71 -18.19
C GLY A 111 10.19 -11.33 -18.50
N VAL A 112 9.34 -11.16 -17.48
CA VAL A 112 8.01 -10.58 -17.68
C VAL A 112 8.15 -9.08 -18.01
N PRO A 113 7.46 -8.55 -19.04
CA PRO A 113 7.51 -7.13 -19.37
C PRO A 113 7.09 -6.25 -18.20
N ILE A 114 8.03 -5.46 -17.64
CA ILE A 114 7.77 -4.64 -16.47
C ILE A 114 6.69 -3.58 -16.72
N ASP A 115 6.63 -3.01 -17.92
CA ASP A 115 5.68 -1.94 -18.24
C ASP A 115 4.23 -2.41 -18.19
N ASP A 116 3.96 -3.66 -18.59
CA ASP A 116 2.61 -4.24 -18.48
C ASP A 116 2.22 -4.49 -17.02
N VAL A 117 3.16 -5.00 -16.22
CA VAL A 117 2.93 -5.26 -14.80
C VAL A 117 2.77 -3.96 -14.02
N ARG A 118 3.59 -2.95 -14.33
CA ARG A 118 3.53 -1.60 -13.73
C ARG A 118 2.24 -0.89 -14.16
N GLY A 119 1.89 -0.93 -15.45
CA GLY A 119 0.65 -0.37 -16.00
C GLY A 119 -0.62 -1.05 -15.48
N SER A 120 -0.55 -2.32 -15.08
CA SER A 120 -1.66 -3.00 -14.40
C SER A 120 -1.87 -2.55 -12.95
N CYS A 121 -0.84 -1.99 -12.31
CA CYS A 121 -0.91 -1.59 -10.90
C CYS A 121 -1.45 -0.17 -10.78
N PRO A 122 -2.66 0.05 -10.20
CA PRO A 122 -3.24 1.39 -10.10
C PRO A 122 -2.47 2.31 -9.14
N TYR A 123 -1.49 1.77 -8.41
CA TYR A 123 -0.66 2.46 -7.43
C TYR A 123 0.79 2.59 -7.88
N ASP A 124 1.11 2.21 -9.12
CA ASP A 124 2.45 2.32 -9.71
C ASP A 124 3.58 1.70 -8.86
N ILE A 125 3.37 0.50 -8.30
CA ILE A 125 4.29 -0.10 -7.31
C ILE A 125 5.42 -0.97 -7.89
N PRO A 126 5.18 -1.87 -8.87
CA PRO A 126 6.19 -2.83 -9.32
C PRO A 126 7.44 -2.14 -9.88
N ARG A 127 8.63 -2.66 -9.56
CA ARG A 127 9.92 -2.18 -10.08
C ARG A 127 10.72 -3.37 -10.60
N ALA A 128 11.53 -3.16 -11.64
CA ALA A 128 12.43 -4.19 -12.16
C ALA A 128 13.77 -4.19 -11.40
N ARG A 129 14.38 -5.37 -11.26
CA ARG A 129 15.78 -5.55 -10.86
C ARG A 129 16.65 -5.81 -12.09
N ASP A 130 17.95 -5.57 -11.94
CA ASP A 130 18.96 -5.81 -12.98
C ASP A 130 19.02 -7.29 -13.44
N ASP A 131 18.62 -8.23 -12.59
CA ASP A 131 18.53 -9.65 -12.93
C ASP A 131 17.26 -10.05 -13.69
N GLY A 132 16.42 -9.07 -14.03
CA GLY A 132 15.18 -9.23 -14.78
C GLY A 132 13.95 -9.55 -13.92
N ARG A 133 14.09 -9.75 -12.60
CA ARG A 133 12.94 -9.98 -11.71
C ARG A 133 12.15 -8.70 -11.48
N ILE A 134 10.86 -8.87 -11.23
CA ILE A 134 9.99 -7.78 -10.77
C ILE A 134 9.89 -7.88 -9.25
N VAL A 135 10.06 -6.76 -8.56
CA VAL A 135 10.07 -6.67 -7.10
C VAL A 135 9.19 -5.56 -6.57
N LYS A 136 8.80 -5.72 -5.30
CA LYS A 136 7.98 -4.80 -4.51
C LYS A 136 7.95 -5.30 -3.06
N CYS A 137 7.22 -4.59 -2.20
CA CYS A 137 6.94 -5.06 -0.83
C CYS A 137 6.30 -6.46 -0.82
N THR A 138 6.77 -7.27 0.14
CA THR A 138 6.42 -8.68 0.34
C THR A 138 5.48 -8.90 1.53
N MET A 139 4.94 -7.82 2.13
CA MET A 139 4.25 -7.84 3.44
C MET A 139 5.14 -8.37 4.59
N CYS A 140 6.45 -8.55 4.36
CA CYS A 140 7.31 -9.34 5.24
C CYS A 140 6.67 -10.70 5.56
N LEU A 141 6.16 -11.40 4.53
CA LEU A 141 5.43 -12.65 4.69
C LEU A 141 6.18 -13.68 5.55
N ASP A 142 7.51 -13.74 5.38
CA ASP A 142 8.43 -14.53 6.19
C ASP A 142 8.34 -14.21 7.69
N ARG A 143 8.31 -12.93 8.08
CA ARG A 143 8.11 -12.50 9.47
C ARG A 143 6.73 -12.89 9.97
N VAL A 144 5.71 -12.58 9.17
CA VAL A 144 4.30 -12.76 9.54
C VAL A 144 3.98 -14.23 9.80
N LYS A 145 4.47 -15.15 8.95
CA LYS A 145 4.33 -16.60 9.13
C LYS A 145 5.06 -17.13 10.37
N ASN A 146 5.98 -16.35 10.95
CA ASN A 146 6.71 -16.68 12.16
C ASN A 146 6.24 -15.85 13.39
N GLY A 147 5.00 -15.33 13.36
CA GLY A 147 4.41 -14.62 14.48
C GLY A 147 5.01 -13.22 14.74
N LEU A 148 5.80 -12.69 13.81
CA LEU A 148 6.39 -11.36 13.91
C LEU A 148 5.65 -10.35 13.05
N VAL A 149 5.49 -9.12 13.54
CA VAL A 149 4.97 -8.02 12.71
C VAL A 149 5.99 -7.58 11.64
N PRO A 150 5.56 -6.98 10.52
CA PRO A 150 6.45 -6.45 9.49
C PRO A 150 7.51 -5.49 10.04
N ALA A 151 8.71 -5.49 9.45
CA ALA A 151 9.84 -4.69 9.95
C ALA A 151 9.53 -3.19 10.02
N CYS A 152 8.82 -2.67 9.01
CA CYS A 152 8.37 -1.28 8.95
C CYS A 152 7.35 -0.90 10.03
N VAL A 153 6.58 -1.87 10.53
CA VAL A 153 5.61 -1.69 11.62
C VAL A 153 6.34 -1.70 12.96
N LYS A 154 7.21 -2.71 13.18
CA LYS A 154 7.98 -2.87 14.43
C LYS A 154 8.80 -1.62 14.79
N VAL A 155 9.35 -0.94 13.79
CA VAL A 155 10.24 0.23 14.00
C VAL A 155 9.50 1.56 14.11
N CYS A 156 8.19 1.61 13.86
CA CYS A 156 7.47 2.88 13.81
C CYS A 156 7.33 3.48 15.22
N PRO A 157 7.94 4.65 15.51
CA PRO A 157 7.99 5.18 16.87
C PRO A 157 6.69 5.84 17.33
N THR A 158 5.80 6.19 16.38
CA THR A 158 4.64 7.06 16.65
C THR A 158 3.31 6.32 16.60
N GLY A 159 3.30 5.02 16.28
CA GLY A 159 2.09 4.26 16.01
C GLY A 159 1.40 4.66 14.70
N ALA A 160 2.11 5.32 13.77
CA ALA A 160 1.60 5.59 12.43
C ALA A 160 1.40 4.31 11.62
N MET A 161 2.23 3.28 11.84
CA MET A 161 2.12 1.98 11.18
C MET A 161 1.53 0.95 12.15
N ASN A 162 0.41 0.35 11.80
CA ASN A 162 -0.26 -0.71 12.56
C ASN A 162 -0.45 -1.94 11.67
N PHE A 163 -0.45 -3.13 12.25
CA PHE A 163 -0.62 -4.39 11.52
C PHE A 163 -1.32 -5.44 12.37
N GLY A 164 -2.19 -6.23 11.75
CA GLY A 164 -2.90 -7.32 12.40
C GLY A 164 -3.98 -7.91 11.52
N VAL A 165 -4.91 -8.63 12.14
CA VAL A 165 -6.09 -9.16 11.45
C VAL A 165 -6.87 -8.03 10.80
N ARG A 166 -7.28 -8.24 9.55
CA ARG A 166 -7.90 -7.22 8.70
C ARG A 166 -9.09 -6.52 9.34
N GLU A 167 -9.96 -7.29 10.00
CA GLU A 167 -11.16 -6.76 10.64
C GLU A 167 -10.81 -5.76 11.75
N SER A 168 -9.88 -6.14 12.64
CA SER A 168 -9.38 -5.25 13.70
C SER A 168 -8.70 -4.00 13.15
N MET A 169 -7.96 -4.12 12.03
CA MET A 169 -7.34 -2.95 11.38
C MET A 169 -8.37 -2.02 10.73
N LEU A 170 -9.44 -2.56 10.15
CA LEU A 170 -10.55 -1.76 9.62
C LEU A 170 -11.33 -1.06 10.74
N GLU A 171 -11.58 -1.74 11.85
CA GLU A 171 -12.22 -1.15 13.02
C GLU A 171 -11.38 0.00 13.59
N MET A 172 -10.08 -0.22 13.80
CA MET A 172 -9.14 0.80 14.24
C MET A 172 -9.12 2.00 13.28
N ALA A 173 -9.07 1.74 11.96
CA ALA A 173 -9.06 2.77 10.95
C ALA A 173 -10.35 3.61 10.95
N LYS A 174 -11.52 2.96 11.07
CA LYS A 174 -12.84 3.64 11.12
C LYS A 174 -13.00 4.48 12.39
N LYS A 175 -12.57 3.95 13.55
CA LYS A 175 -12.57 4.69 14.81
C LYS A 175 -11.69 5.94 14.70
N ARG A 176 -10.45 5.77 14.23
CA ARG A 176 -9.51 6.88 14.06
C ARG A 176 -10.00 7.92 13.05
N LEU A 177 -10.65 7.47 11.96
CA LEU A 177 -11.31 8.37 11.01
C LEU A 177 -12.39 9.20 11.69
N ALA A 178 -13.28 8.58 12.49
CA ALA A 178 -14.35 9.28 13.18
C ALA A 178 -13.82 10.35 14.15
N GLU A 179 -12.77 10.05 14.91
CA GLU A 179 -12.08 11.00 15.79
C GLU A 179 -11.53 12.22 15.03
N LEU A 180 -11.01 12.01 13.82
CA LEU A 180 -10.37 13.07 13.05
C LEU A 180 -11.34 13.89 12.21
N LYS A 181 -12.50 13.35 11.84
CA LYS A 181 -13.46 14.02 10.94
C LYS A 181 -13.99 15.35 11.49
N GLU A 182 -14.07 15.51 12.81
CA GLU A 182 -14.48 16.77 13.43
C GLU A 182 -13.49 17.90 13.13
N LYS A 183 -12.18 17.62 13.23
CA LYS A 183 -11.11 18.59 12.96
C LYS A 183 -10.73 18.67 11.49
N TYR A 184 -10.82 17.56 10.77
CA TYR A 184 -10.41 17.41 9.38
C TYR A 184 -11.57 16.83 8.57
N PRO A 185 -12.50 17.66 8.08
CA PRO A 185 -13.70 17.20 7.37
C PRO A 185 -13.41 16.37 6.10
N LYS A 186 -12.22 16.56 5.50
CA LYS A 186 -11.75 15.81 4.31
C LYS A 186 -11.08 14.48 4.66
N ALA A 187 -11.01 14.11 5.93
CA ALA A 187 -10.38 12.87 6.34
C ALA A 187 -11.08 11.66 5.71
N GLN A 188 -10.28 10.70 5.24
CA GLN A 188 -10.77 9.54 4.52
C GLN A 188 -9.80 8.36 4.60
N LEU A 189 -10.36 7.15 4.46
CA LEU A 189 -9.58 5.93 4.28
C LEU A 189 -9.42 5.64 2.79
N LEU A 190 -8.21 5.30 2.36
CA LEU A 190 -7.90 5.06 0.96
C LEU A 190 -8.20 3.61 0.54
N ASN A 191 -9.14 3.45 -0.38
CA ASN A 191 -9.58 2.17 -0.97
C ASN A 191 -9.80 1.02 0.05
N PRO A 192 -10.39 1.24 1.24
CA PRO A 192 -10.35 0.29 2.36
C PRO A 192 -10.99 -1.07 2.02
N ASP A 193 -11.92 -1.13 1.07
CA ASP A 193 -12.61 -2.35 0.65
C ASP A 193 -11.88 -3.14 -0.44
N GLU A 194 -10.77 -2.61 -0.96
CA GLU A 194 -10.02 -3.17 -2.10
C GLU A 194 -8.59 -3.56 -1.74
N VAL A 195 -8.03 -2.95 -0.70
CA VAL A 195 -6.61 -3.11 -0.33
C VAL A 195 -6.40 -3.57 1.10
N ARG A 196 -5.24 -4.19 1.35
CA ARG A 196 -4.78 -4.60 2.68
C ARG A 196 -3.87 -3.57 3.34
N VAL A 197 -3.34 -2.59 2.61
CA VAL A 197 -2.63 -1.44 3.20
C VAL A 197 -3.54 -0.24 3.16
N ILE A 198 -4.20 0.03 4.28
CA ILE A 198 -5.24 1.06 4.39
C ILE A 198 -4.59 2.31 4.98
N TYR A 199 -4.59 3.38 4.21
CA TYR A 199 -4.09 4.69 4.67
C TYR A 199 -5.26 5.54 5.17
N LEU A 200 -5.03 6.30 6.24
CA LEU A 200 -5.85 7.43 6.65
C LEU A 200 -5.12 8.72 6.30
N VAL A 201 -5.78 9.59 5.54
CA VAL A 201 -5.33 10.94 5.21
C VAL A 201 -6.34 11.96 5.70
N VAL A 202 -5.93 13.21 5.89
CA VAL A 202 -6.78 14.31 6.41
C VAL A 202 -7.08 15.40 5.39
N ASP A 203 -6.58 15.25 4.16
CA ASP A 203 -6.81 16.15 3.04
C ASP A 203 -6.90 15.33 1.73
N ASP A 204 -6.97 16.00 0.59
CA ASP A 204 -6.93 15.38 -0.73
C ASP A 204 -5.75 14.38 -0.86
N PRO A 205 -6.00 13.10 -1.17
CA PRO A 205 -4.96 12.08 -1.33
C PRO A 205 -3.87 12.48 -2.33
N ALA A 206 -4.21 13.25 -3.38
CA ALA A 206 -3.26 13.73 -4.38
C ALA A 206 -2.18 14.66 -3.79
N LYS A 207 -2.48 15.35 -2.68
CA LYS A 207 -1.49 16.16 -1.96
C LYS A 207 -0.45 15.31 -1.23
N TYR A 208 -0.76 14.06 -0.90
CA TYR A 208 0.20 13.14 -0.28
C TYR A 208 1.05 12.44 -1.34
N HIS A 209 0.40 11.92 -2.38
CA HIS A 209 1.04 11.27 -3.51
C HIS A 209 0.07 11.12 -4.69
N SER A 210 0.53 11.30 -5.92
CA SER A 210 -0.28 11.15 -7.14
C SER A 210 -0.92 9.76 -7.29
N HIS A 211 -0.29 8.71 -6.76
CA HIS A 211 -0.82 7.34 -6.75
C HIS A 211 -1.27 6.88 -5.35
N ALA A 212 -1.70 7.81 -4.48
CA ALA A 212 -2.21 7.47 -3.15
C ALA A 212 -3.48 6.60 -3.23
N VAL A 213 -4.38 6.92 -4.17
CA VAL A 213 -5.60 6.17 -4.50
C VAL A 213 -5.50 5.60 -5.91
N ALA A 214 -6.28 4.56 -6.21
CA ALA A 214 -6.42 4.08 -7.57
C ALA A 214 -7.00 5.19 -8.46
N ALA A 215 -6.37 5.49 -9.60
CA ALA A 215 -6.87 6.50 -10.51
C ALA A 215 -8.28 6.15 -11.03
N LEU A 216 -9.25 7.02 -10.75
CA LEU A 216 -10.55 7.04 -11.42
C LEU A 216 -10.28 7.29 -12.92
N GLY A 217 -10.55 6.31 -13.78
CA GLY A 217 -10.44 6.46 -15.23
C GLY A 217 -9.41 5.58 -15.96
N SER A 218 -8.67 4.71 -15.27
CA SER A 218 -7.97 3.63 -15.98
C SER A 218 -9.02 2.63 -16.54
N GLY A 219 -8.79 2.00 -17.70
CA GLY A 219 -9.72 0.97 -18.24
C GLY A 219 -9.96 -0.21 -17.29
N ILE A 220 -9.16 -0.30 -16.22
CA ILE A 220 -9.32 -1.18 -15.06
C ILE A 220 -10.53 -0.77 -14.23
N ASP A 221 -10.84 0.51 -14.05
CA ASP A 221 -12.04 0.98 -13.34
C ASP A 221 -13.31 0.45 -14.01
N ARG A 222 -13.35 0.37 -15.35
CA ARG A 222 -14.48 -0.29 -16.05
C ARG A 222 -14.54 -1.79 -15.78
N LYS A 223 -13.41 -2.51 -15.77
CA LYS A 223 -13.38 -3.95 -15.43
C LYS A 223 -13.71 -4.22 -13.95
N LEU A 224 -13.24 -3.36 -13.05
CA LEU A 224 -13.48 -3.41 -11.61
C LEU A 224 -14.93 -3.04 -11.29
N ALA A 225 -15.48 -2.00 -11.93
CA ALA A 225 -16.88 -1.61 -11.87
C ALA A 225 -17.81 -2.68 -12.47
N LEU A 226 -17.46 -3.27 -13.62
CA LEU A 226 -18.19 -4.42 -14.17
C LEU A 226 -18.17 -5.61 -13.20
N ARG A 227 -17.02 -5.92 -12.59
CA ARG A 227 -16.93 -7.03 -11.62
C ARG A 227 -17.72 -6.76 -10.33
N ARG A 228 -17.85 -5.50 -9.89
CA ARG A 228 -18.74 -5.12 -8.78
C ARG A 228 -20.22 -5.45 -9.06
N LEU A 229 -20.69 -5.33 -10.30
CA LEU A 229 -22.06 -5.68 -10.70
C LEU A 229 -22.35 -7.19 -10.60
N PHE A 230 -21.33 -8.04 -10.73
CA PHE A 230 -21.47 -9.51 -10.70
C PHE A 230 -21.02 -10.16 -9.40
N ARG A 231 -20.77 -9.37 -8.35
CA ARG A 231 -20.34 -9.90 -7.05
C ARG A 231 -21.53 -10.60 -6.36
N PRO A 232 -21.41 -11.89 -5.95
CA PRO A 232 -22.53 -12.59 -5.33
C PRO A 232 -22.98 -11.89 -4.05
N ALA A 233 -24.29 -11.76 -3.86
CA ALA A 233 -24.96 -10.98 -2.81
C ALA A 233 -24.80 -11.56 -1.37
N LYS A 234 -23.59 -12.02 -1.00
CA LYS A 234 -23.31 -12.53 0.36
C LYS A 234 -23.08 -11.43 1.40
N THR A 235 -23.05 -10.16 1.00
CA THR A 235 -22.74 -9.02 1.89
C THR A 235 -23.93 -8.12 2.22
N LEU A 236 -25.15 -8.48 1.81
CA LEU A 236 -26.36 -7.66 2.01
C LEU A 236 -27.22 -8.10 3.21
N VAL A 237 -26.83 -9.14 3.96
CA VAL A 237 -27.70 -9.74 5.01
C VAL A 237 -27.36 -9.30 6.45
N GLN A 238 -26.28 -8.56 6.70
CA GLN A 238 -25.93 -8.13 8.08
C GLN A 238 -26.58 -6.81 8.53
N GLY A 239 -27.61 -6.31 7.83
CA GLY A 239 -28.25 -5.02 8.14
C GLY A 239 -29.70 -5.06 8.62
N LEU A 240 -30.35 -6.23 8.72
CA LEU A 240 -31.81 -6.32 8.92
C LEU A 240 -32.24 -7.40 9.92
N SER A 241 -31.70 -7.36 11.14
CA SER A 241 -32.33 -8.02 12.29
C SER A 241 -32.14 -7.20 13.56
N LEU A 242 -33.00 -6.18 13.71
CA LEU A 242 -33.39 -5.61 15.00
C LEU A 242 -34.86 -5.17 14.89
N THR A 243 -35.75 -6.11 15.22
CA THR A 243 -37.04 -5.88 15.87
C THR A 243 -37.23 -7.02 16.85
#